data_AF-A0A9Q3D0U4-F1
#
_entry.id   AF-A0A9Q3D0U4-F1
#
_cell.length_a   1.000
_cell.length_b   1.000
_cell.length_c   1.000
_cell.angle_alpha   90.00
_cell.angle_beta   90.00
_cell.angle_gamma   90.00
#
_symmetry.space_group_name_H-M   'P 1'
#
loop_
_entity.id
_entity.type
_entity.pdbx_description
1 polymer ?
#
loop_
_entity_poly.entity_id
_entity_poly.type
_entity_poly.pdbx_seq_one_letter_code
_entity_poly.pdbx_strand_id
1 'polypeptide(L)'
;MRHKKRERRCLNNHQEDKLDQESNESEHEDDWELGQGIFGGLFTTEDIKMFHYILEDVILPTGVGKLPKMLGASKNGRLKASDWLTLFELVIPLIVLEVFFHVEEPISPKSKCGQFLQNTGNLVQCTRIVSTRVVRDGHAGRFANAYARYTQSSNILFNSPTLKPNHHYALHIPQQLKLWGPLFGVAEFSGEGLIGILQKNPTNNRISEIHSTLMRRVNGLQKLIAGHPQANEVLEGQTEEKEEGNYNVMEMEQ
;
A
#
# COMPACT_ATOMS: atom_id res chain seq x y z
N MET A 1 -8.02 -63.84 -36.25
CA MET A 1 -7.30 -64.32 -35.03
C MET A 1 -6.09 -63.42 -34.83
N ARG A 2 -5.74 -62.86 -33.68
CA ARG A 2 -6.30 -62.79 -32.33
C ARG A 2 -5.68 -61.54 -31.70
N HIS A 3 -6.48 -60.74 -31.02
CA HIS A 3 -6.02 -59.77 -30.04
C HIS A 3 -5.04 -60.41 -29.04
N LYS A 4 -3.98 -59.68 -28.66
CA LYS A 4 -3.34 -59.85 -27.36
C LYS A 4 -3.14 -58.48 -26.70
N LYS A 5 -4.13 -58.16 -25.88
CA LYS A 5 -4.03 -57.30 -24.69
C LYS A 5 -3.19 -58.07 -23.66
N ARG A 6 -2.15 -57.45 -23.11
CA ARG A 6 -1.49 -57.81 -21.84
C ARG A 6 -0.74 -56.56 -21.36
N GLU A 7 -1.35 -55.72 -20.54
CA GLU A 7 -1.46 -55.80 -19.07
C GLU A 7 -0.15 -55.41 -18.36
N ARG A 8 -0.31 -54.44 -17.45
CA ARG A 8 0.71 -53.68 -16.74
C ARG A 8 1.54 -54.57 -15.83
N ARG A 9 2.82 -54.25 -15.68
CA ARG A 9 3.54 -54.49 -14.42
C ARG A 9 4.41 -53.28 -14.11
N CYS A 10 4.05 -52.64 -13.01
CA CYS A 10 4.73 -51.51 -12.39
C CYS A 10 6.18 -51.87 -12.07
N LEU A 11 7.08 -50.91 -12.28
CA LEU A 11 8.23 -50.72 -11.42
C LEU A 11 8.19 -49.25 -10.96
N ASN A 12 7.87 -49.11 -9.68
CA ASN A 12 8.00 -47.88 -8.92
C ASN A 12 9.47 -47.43 -8.91
N ASN A 13 9.67 -46.14 -9.14
CA ASN A 13 10.69 -45.28 -8.55
C ASN A 13 10.16 -43.86 -8.79
N HIS A 14 9.21 -43.39 -7.96
CA HIS A 14 9.46 -42.71 -6.69
C HIS A 14 10.34 -41.46 -6.87
N GLN A 15 9.74 -40.43 -7.46
CA GLN A 15 9.89 -39.01 -7.09
C GLN A 15 8.97 -38.18 -8.02
N GLU A 16 7.67 -38.38 -7.85
CA GLU A 16 6.65 -37.42 -8.29
C GLU A 16 6.50 -36.33 -7.22
N ASP A 17 6.35 -35.11 -7.70
CA ASP A 17 5.46 -34.07 -7.17
C ASP A 17 5.70 -33.56 -5.76
N LYS A 18 6.57 -32.56 -5.64
CA LYS A 18 6.38 -31.42 -4.74
C LYS A 18 7.19 -30.24 -5.23
N LEU A 19 6.62 -29.35 -6.03
CA LEU A 19 7.04 -27.94 -6.10
C LEU A 19 5.96 -27.04 -6.76
N ASP A 20 4.68 -27.35 -6.55
CA ASP A 20 3.58 -26.40 -6.74
C ASP A 20 2.87 -26.24 -5.38
N GLN A 21 3.60 -25.63 -4.44
CA GLN A 21 2.96 -24.83 -3.41
C GLN A 21 3.22 -23.38 -3.81
N GLU A 22 2.40 -22.87 -4.73
CA GLU A 22 2.01 -21.47 -4.63
C GLU A 22 1.48 -21.31 -3.21
N SER A 23 2.27 -20.65 -2.37
CA SER A 23 1.78 -20.07 -1.14
C SER A 23 0.73 -19.04 -1.55
N ASN A 24 -0.50 -19.51 -1.75
CA ASN A 24 -1.70 -18.75 -1.47
C ASN A 24 -1.67 -18.46 0.04
N GLU A 25 -0.73 -17.63 0.46
CA GLU A 25 -0.96 -16.76 1.59
C GLU A 25 -2.03 -15.80 1.08
N SER A 26 -3.29 -16.24 1.22
CA SER A 26 -4.35 -15.27 1.39
C SER A 26 -3.92 -14.45 2.59
N GLU A 27 -3.38 -13.26 2.31
CA GLU A 27 -3.38 -12.17 3.25
C GLU A 27 -4.86 -11.90 3.55
N HIS A 28 -5.43 -12.74 4.41
CA HIS A 28 -6.42 -12.34 5.37
C HIS A 28 -5.69 -11.27 6.18
N GLU A 29 -5.74 -10.05 5.65
CA GLU A 29 -5.82 -8.87 6.49
C GLU A 29 -7.03 -9.13 7.38
N ASP A 30 -6.78 -9.81 8.50
CA ASP A 30 -7.67 -9.77 9.64
C ASP A 30 -7.77 -8.29 9.95
N ASP A 31 -8.86 -7.70 9.48
CA ASP A 31 -9.25 -6.34 9.70
C ASP A 31 -9.48 -6.25 11.20
N TRP A 32 -8.37 -6.01 11.89
CA TRP A 32 -8.32 -6.07 13.33
C TRP A 32 -9.18 -4.91 13.81
N GLU A 33 -10.32 -5.25 14.39
CA GLU A 33 -11.13 -4.27 15.08
C GLU A 33 -10.25 -3.61 16.13
N LEU A 34 -9.97 -2.33 15.91
CA LEU A 34 -9.23 -1.39 16.74
C LEU A 34 -9.96 -1.20 18.09
N GLY A 35 -10.09 -2.26 18.89
CA GLY A 35 -10.71 -2.22 20.21
C GLY A 35 -12.00 -1.39 20.27
N GLN A 36 -12.93 -1.57 19.32
CA GLN A 36 -14.26 -0.97 19.37
C GLN A 36 -15.09 -1.66 20.47
N GLY A 37 -14.69 -1.46 21.72
CA GLY A 37 -15.34 -1.99 22.89
C GLY A 37 -15.84 -0.87 23.78
N ILE A 38 -16.92 -1.16 24.51
CA ILE A 38 -17.72 -0.30 25.41
C ILE A 38 -16.89 0.47 26.47
N PHE A 39 -15.58 0.19 26.62
CA PHE A 39 -14.66 0.82 27.57
C PHE A 39 -13.54 1.69 26.94
N GLY A 40 -13.62 2.05 25.66
CA GLY A 40 -12.87 3.19 25.11
C GLY A 40 -12.04 2.87 23.87
N GLY A 41 -12.66 3.05 22.71
CA GLY A 41 -11.92 3.34 21.48
C GLY A 41 -11.42 4.79 21.51
N LEU A 42 -10.24 5.04 20.94
CA LEU A 42 -9.71 6.41 20.75
C LEU A 42 -10.62 7.25 19.84
N PHE A 43 -11.36 6.58 18.96
CA PHE A 43 -12.37 7.15 18.09
C PHE A 43 -13.70 6.45 18.34
N THR A 44 -14.74 7.25 18.60
CA THR A 44 -16.13 6.81 18.61
C THR A 44 -16.65 6.67 17.18
N THR A 45 -17.80 6.02 17.03
CA THR A 45 -18.50 5.96 15.72
C THR A 45 -18.82 7.37 15.21
N GLU A 46 -19.09 8.31 16.11
CA GLU A 46 -19.32 9.71 15.83
C GLU A 46 -18.04 10.38 15.31
N ASP A 47 -16.88 10.11 15.92
CA ASP A 47 -15.59 10.63 15.45
C ASP A 47 -15.24 10.10 14.06
N ILE A 48 -15.54 8.83 13.79
CA ILE A 48 -15.34 8.23 12.46
C ILE A 48 -16.26 8.91 11.44
N LYS A 49 -17.55 9.09 11.75
CA LYS A 49 -18.49 9.83 10.86
C LYS A 49 -18.03 11.26 10.61
N MET A 50 -17.53 11.94 11.64
CA MET A 50 -16.95 13.27 11.52
C MET A 50 -15.73 13.24 10.61
N PHE A 51 -14.85 12.25 10.76
CA PHE A 51 -13.71 12.06 9.87
C PHE A 51 -14.14 11.89 8.41
N HIS A 52 -15.14 11.05 8.12
CA HIS A 52 -15.67 10.89 6.76
C HIS A 52 -16.27 12.18 6.22
N TYR A 53 -16.99 12.93 7.05
CA TYR A 53 -17.57 14.21 6.66
C TYR A 53 -16.48 15.22 6.27
N ILE A 54 -15.47 15.39 7.12
CA ILE A 54 -14.35 16.31 6.85
C ILE A 54 -13.54 15.84 5.64
N LEU A 55 -13.34 14.53 5.48
CA LEU A 55 -12.62 13.95 4.34
C LEU A 55 -13.20 14.36 2.99
N GLU A 56 -14.53 14.48 2.87
CA GLU A 56 -15.17 14.90 1.62
C GLU A 56 -14.82 16.34 1.22
N ASP A 57 -14.52 17.20 2.21
CA ASP A 57 -14.19 18.61 2.01
C ASP A 57 -12.68 18.85 1.85
N VAL A 58 -11.84 17.82 2.00
CA VAL A 58 -10.38 17.96 1.84
C VAL A 58 -10.02 18.18 0.37
N ILE A 59 -9.47 19.37 0.09
CA ILE A 59 -8.96 19.73 -1.23
C ILE A 59 -7.51 19.27 -1.36
N LEU A 60 -7.26 18.33 -2.27
CA LEU A 60 -5.92 17.82 -2.58
C LEU A 60 -5.27 18.57 -3.77
N PRO A 61 -3.93 18.68 -3.81
CA PRO A 61 -3.22 19.24 -4.95
C PRO A 61 -3.49 18.47 -6.26
N THR A 62 -3.36 19.17 -7.39
CA THR A 62 -3.48 18.56 -8.72
C THR A 62 -2.46 17.43 -8.90
N GLY A 63 -2.91 16.27 -9.40
CA GLY A 63 -2.08 15.08 -9.61
C GLY A 63 -2.06 14.10 -8.45
N VAL A 64 -2.72 14.41 -7.33
CA VAL A 64 -2.96 13.46 -6.24
C VAL A 64 -4.33 12.81 -6.43
N GLY A 65 -4.38 11.48 -6.42
CA GLY A 65 -5.62 10.72 -6.53
C GLY A 65 -6.59 11.03 -5.38
N LYS A 66 -7.90 11.00 -5.66
CA LYS A 66 -8.92 11.16 -4.62
C LYS A 66 -8.99 9.90 -3.76
N LEU A 67 -9.05 10.08 -2.45
CA LEU A 67 -9.29 8.97 -1.53
C LEU A 67 -10.75 8.51 -1.61
N PRO A 68 -11.03 7.21 -1.36
CA PRO A 68 -12.39 6.72 -1.23
C PRO A 68 -13.15 7.45 -0.10
N LYS A 69 -14.38 7.88 -0.36
CA LYS A 69 -15.22 8.61 0.62
C LYS A 69 -15.44 7.83 1.92
N MET A 70 -15.65 6.52 1.81
CA MET A 70 -15.82 5.61 2.95
C MET A 70 -14.56 4.77 3.19
N LEU A 71 -13.47 5.42 3.59
CA LEU A 71 -12.24 4.75 4.04
C LEU A 71 -12.54 3.71 5.14
N GLY A 72 -12.02 2.48 4.97
CA GLY A 72 -12.22 1.39 5.94
C GLY A 72 -13.57 0.68 5.85
N ALA A 73 -14.45 1.04 4.92
CA ALA A 73 -15.64 0.25 4.63
C ALA A 73 -15.29 -0.92 3.70
N SER A 74 -15.70 -2.14 4.06
CA SER A 74 -15.48 -3.36 3.24
C SER A 74 -15.93 -3.22 1.77
N LYS A 75 -16.91 -2.34 1.49
CA LYS A 75 -17.42 -2.09 0.14
C LYS A 75 -16.50 -1.27 -0.76
N ASN A 76 -15.49 -0.57 -0.22
CA ASN A 76 -14.70 0.41 -0.96
C ASN A 76 -13.36 -0.13 -1.48
N GLY A 77 -13.12 -1.44 -1.35
CA GLY A 77 -11.87 -2.06 -1.78
C GLY A 77 -10.69 -1.73 -0.88
N ARG A 78 -9.51 -2.22 -1.27
CA ARG A 78 -8.24 -1.96 -0.57
C ARG A 78 -7.61 -0.67 -1.07
N LEU A 79 -6.96 0.06 -0.17
CA LEU A 79 -6.18 1.24 -0.54
C LEU A 79 -4.89 0.83 -1.26
N LYS A 80 -4.58 1.54 -2.35
CA LYS A 80 -3.29 1.42 -3.03
C LYS A 80 -2.20 2.10 -2.19
N ALA A 81 -0.94 1.78 -2.45
CA ALA A 81 0.17 2.40 -1.73
C ALA A 81 0.22 3.93 -1.87
N SER A 82 -0.14 4.46 -3.05
CA SER A 82 -0.30 5.90 -3.29
C SER A 82 -1.38 6.53 -2.42
N ASP A 83 -2.46 5.79 -2.17
CA ASP A 83 -3.60 6.25 -1.36
C ASP A 83 -3.21 6.28 0.11
N TRP A 84 -2.51 5.23 0.59
CA TRP A 84 -1.95 5.21 1.94
C TRP A 84 -1.00 6.39 2.18
N LEU A 85 -0.14 6.68 1.20
CA LEU A 85 0.77 7.82 1.30
C LEU A 85 0.01 9.14 1.38
N THR A 86 -0.98 9.33 0.50
CA THR A 86 -1.84 10.53 0.49
C THR A 86 -2.59 10.69 1.82
N LEU A 87 -3.14 9.58 2.34
CA LEU A 87 -3.86 9.55 3.59
C LEU A 87 -2.98 10.01 4.76
N PHE A 88 -1.81 9.40 4.93
CA PHE A 88 -0.96 9.69 6.09
C PHE A 88 -0.12 10.95 5.94
N GLU A 89 0.25 11.37 4.73
CA GLU A 89 1.08 12.56 4.53
C GLU A 89 0.27 13.85 4.47
N LEU A 90 -0.94 13.81 3.88
CA LEU A 90 -1.73 15.02 3.62
C LEU A 90 -3.03 15.07 4.41
N VAL A 91 -3.82 13.99 4.37
CA VAL A 91 -5.21 14.02 4.84
C VAL A 91 -5.33 13.92 6.36
N ILE A 92 -4.71 12.90 6.97
CA ILE A 92 -4.70 12.70 8.43
C ILE A 92 -4.25 13.96 9.18
N PRO A 93 -3.12 14.63 8.84
CA PRO A 93 -2.72 15.86 9.52
C PRO A 93 -3.80 16.96 9.47
N LEU A 94 -4.49 17.13 8.33
CA LEU A 94 -5.52 18.15 8.16
C LEU A 94 -6.75 17.84 9.01
N ILE A 95 -7.27 16.61 8.93
CA ILE A 95 -8.47 16.22 9.65
C ILE A 95 -8.22 16.22 11.17
N VAL A 96 -7.05 15.72 11.60
CA VAL A 96 -6.67 15.74 13.01
C VAL A 96 -6.55 17.17 13.52
N LEU A 97 -6.01 18.11 12.74
CA LEU A 97 -6.01 19.52 13.14
C LEU A 97 -7.44 20.05 13.25
N GLU A 98 -8.31 19.83 12.28
CA GLU A 98 -9.69 20.31 12.33
C GLU A 98 -10.43 19.80 13.58
N VAL A 99 -10.40 18.49 13.82
CA VAL A 99 -11.12 17.85 14.95
C VAL A 99 -10.65 18.38 16.31
N PHE A 100 -9.35 18.62 16.49
CA PHE A 100 -8.79 18.95 17.80
C PHE A 100 -8.56 20.44 18.04
N PHE A 101 -8.61 21.30 17.02
CA PHE A 101 -8.31 22.73 17.15
C PHE A 101 -9.56 23.62 17.37
N HIS A 102 -10.70 23.03 17.75
CA HIS A 102 -11.92 23.75 18.12
C HIS A 102 -11.92 24.31 19.56
N VAL A 103 -10.78 24.29 20.27
CA VAL A 103 -10.70 24.68 21.69
C VAL A 103 -10.09 26.07 21.83
N GLU A 104 -10.78 26.98 22.51
CA GLU A 104 -10.31 28.37 22.78
C GLU A 104 -9.07 28.41 23.70
N GLU A 105 -8.75 27.30 24.37
CA GLU A 105 -7.60 27.16 25.25
C GLU A 105 -6.41 26.44 24.58
N PRO A 106 -5.16 26.83 24.90
CA PRO A 106 -3.97 26.16 24.38
C PRO A 106 -3.97 24.67 24.74
N ILE A 107 -3.89 23.80 23.72
CA ILE A 107 -3.79 22.36 23.93
C ILE A 107 -2.52 22.05 24.72
N SER A 108 -2.70 21.60 25.96
CA SER A 108 -1.57 21.20 26.80
C SER A 108 -0.85 20.00 26.17
N PRO A 109 0.49 20.04 26.01
CA PRO A 109 1.28 18.93 25.47
C PRO A 109 1.13 17.62 26.25
N LYS A 110 0.73 17.68 27.53
CA LYS A 110 0.54 16.52 28.40
C LYS A 110 -0.88 15.96 28.35
N SER A 111 -1.83 16.69 27.79
CA SER A 111 -3.20 16.20 27.61
C SER A 111 -3.22 14.97 26.68
N LYS A 112 -4.26 14.14 26.77
CA LYS A 112 -4.43 13.01 25.85
C LYS A 112 -4.43 13.47 24.38
N CYS A 113 -5.11 14.58 24.10
CA CYS A 113 -5.13 15.24 22.80
C CYS A 113 -3.72 15.67 22.36
N GLY A 114 -2.97 16.39 23.20
CA GLY A 114 -1.60 16.81 22.90
C GLY A 114 -0.65 15.64 22.62
N GLN A 115 -0.78 14.54 23.36
CA GLN A 115 -0.02 13.32 23.12
C GLN A 115 -0.40 12.65 21.81
N PHE A 116 -1.70 12.61 21.47
CA PHE A 116 -2.18 12.09 20.19
C PHE A 116 -1.64 12.92 19.01
N LEU A 117 -1.75 14.25 19.07
CA LEU A 117 -1.21 15.16 18.05
C LEU A 117 0.29 14.97 17.84
N GLN A 118 1.06 14.81 18.93
CA GLN A 118 2.49 14.52 18.84
C GLN A 118 2.77 13.16 18.22
N ASN A 119 1.99 12.13 18.57
CA ASN A 119 2.12 10.79 17.99
C ASN A 119 1.84 10.84 16.47
N THR A 120 0.75 11.46 16.05
CA THR A 120 0.42 11.68 14.64
C THR A 120 1.52 12.47 13.93
N GLY A 121 2.03 13.55 14.52
CA GLY A 121 3.10 14.35 13.94
C GLY A 121 4.40 13.56 13.74
N ASN A 122 4.75 12.67 14.67
CA ASN A 122 5.89 11.77 14.52
C ASN A 122 5.68 10.78 13.35
N LEU A 123 4.47 10.22 13.22
CA LEU A 123 4.13 9.32 12.10
C LEU A 123 4.23 10.04 10.76
N VAL A 124 3.64 11.22 10.63
CA VAL A 124 3.71 12.07 9.43
C VAL A 124 5.15 12.39 9.06
N GLN A 125 5.99 12.71 10.06
CA GLN A 125 7.41 12.94 9.82
C GLN A 125 8.13 11.69 9.30
N CYS A 126 7.80 10.50 9.80
CA CYS A 126 8.34 9.24 9.29
C CYS A 126 7.92 9.02 7.84
N THR A 127 6.63 9.14 7.54
CA THR A 127 6.06 8.97 6.19
C THR A 127 6.74 9.90 5.19
N ARG A 128 6.85 11.20 5.53
CA ARG A 128 7.48 12.21 4.67
C ARG A 128 8.96 11.95 4.39
N ILE A 129 9.69 11.38 5.37
CA ILE A 129 11.10 11.03 5.16
C ILE A 129 11.22 9.80 4.26
N VAL A 130 10.29 8.85 4.32
CA VAL A 130 10.30 7.66 3.46
C VAL A 130 9.88 8.01 2.03
N SER A 131 8.93 8.92 1.87
CA SER A 131 8.41 9.36 0.56
C SER A 131 9.29 10.39 -0.15
N THR A 132 10.31 10.93 0.52
CA THR A 132 11.21 11.91 -0.10
C THR A 132 11.97 11.33 -1.29
N ARG A 133 12.09 12.13 -2.36
CA ARG A 133 12.97 11.83 -3.51
C ARG A 133 14.42 12.24 -3.28
N VAL A 134 14.71 12.90 -2.16
CA VAL A 134 16.06 13.38 -1.81
C VAL A 134 16.37 13.04 -0.36
N VAL A 135 17.47 12.32 -0.14
CA VAL A 135 17.97 12.02 1.19
C VAL A 135 19.10 12.97 1.54
N ARG A 136 18.99 13.63 2.69
CA ARG A 136 19.99 14.55 3.21
C ARG A 136 20.62 13.98 4.49
N ASP A 137 21.79 14.49 4.81
CA ASP A 137 22.44 14.22 6.09
C ASP A 137 21.49 14.63 7.23
N GLY A 138 21.15 13.66 8.09
CA GLY A 138 20.21 13.82 9.19
C GLY A 138 18.82 13.22 8.96
N HIS A 139 18.39 12.92 7.73
CA HIS A 139 17.09 12.26 7.49
C HIS A 139 16.95 10.93 8.25
N ALA A 140 17.97 10.08 8.18
CA ALA A 140 18.00 8.81 8.90
C ALA A 140 17.87 8.99 10.43
N GLY A 141 18.55 9.98 11.00
CA GLY A 141 18.48 10.28 12.44
C GLY A 141 17.12 10.83 12.86
N ARG A 142 16.54 11.72 12.03
CA ARG A 142 15.20 12.26 12.25
C ARG A 142 14.14 11.17 12.18
N PHE A 143 14.23 10.27 11.20
CA PHE A 143 13.34 9.12 11.10
C PHE A 143 13.46 8.24 12.36
N ALA A 144 14.67 7.84 12.73
CA ALA A 144 14.89 6.97 13.90
C ALA A 144 14.31 7.60 15.19
N ASN A 145 14.52 8.90 15.39
CA ASN A 145 14.00 9.62 16.55
C ASN A 145 12.47 9.72 16.54
N ALA A 146 11.88 10.10 15.41
CA ALA A 146 10.43 10.23 15.26
C ALA A 146 9.75 8.87 15.44
N TYR A 147 10.30 7.81 14.82
CA TYR A 147 9.74 6.48 14.88
C TYR A 147 9.81 5.87 16.30
N ALA A 148 10.91 6.10 17.03
CA ALA A 148 11.01 5.71 18.44
C ALA A 148 9.97 6.44 19.31
N ARG A 149 9.76 7.75 19.10
CA ARG A 149 8.73 8.52 19.81
C ARG A 149 7.33 8.07 19.46
N TYR A 150 7.06 7.79 18.18
CA TYR A 150 5.80 7.25 17.69
C TYR A 150 5.50 5.92 18.38
N THR A 151 6.39 4.93 18.30
CA THR A 151 6.18 3.61 18.89
C THR A 151 6.01 3.64 20.41
N GLN A 152 6.82 4.44 21.11
CA GLN A 152 6.69 4.61 22.56
C GLN A 152 5.35 5.24 22.96
N SER A 153 4.92 6.30 22.27
CA SER A 153 3.64 6.97 22.59
C SER A 153 2.44 6.13 22.13
N SER A 154 2.55 5.41 21.03
CA SER A 154 1.51 4.48 20.56
C SER A 154 1.27 3.35 21.55
N ASN A 155 2.31 2.83 22.20
CA ASN A 155 2.15 1.81 23.24
C ASN A 155 1.24 2.30 24.38
N ILE A 156 1.35 3.58 24.76
CA ILE A 156 0.55 4.19 25.82
C ILE A 156 -0.85 4.56 25.31
N LEU A 157 -0.94 5.19 24.14
CA LEU A 157 -2.20 5.72 23.58
C LEU A 157 -3.17 4.62 23.15
N PHE A 158 -2.65 3.51 22.62
CA PHE A 158 -3.45 2.43 22.04
C PHE A 158 -3.43 1.14 22.87
N ASN A 159 -3.14 1.26 24.17
CA ASN A 159 -3.13 0.13 25.11
C ASN A 159 -2.31 -1.08 24.64
N SER A 160 -1.03 -0.85 24.34
CA SER A 160 -0.07 -1.86 23.86
C SER A 160 -0.56 -2.63 22.63
N PRO A 161 -0.58 -1.98 21.44
CA PRO A 161 -1.00 -2.65 20.22
C PRO A 161 -0.05 -3.78 19.85
N THR A 162 -0.60 -4.83 19.24
CA THR A 162 0.19 -5.96 18.74
C THR A 162 1.20 -5.49 17.69
N LEU A 163 2.47 -5.83 17.89
CA LEU A 163 3.54 -5.47 16.95
C LEU A 163 3.45 -6.34 15.70
N LYS A 164 3.00 -5.74 14.60
CA LYS A 164 3.09 -6.34 13.25
C LYS A 164 4.54 -6.36 12.74
N PRO A 165 4.92 -7.30 11.85
CA PRO A 165 6.25 -7.33 11.22
C PRO A 165 6.70 -6.00 10.61
N ASN A 166 5.76 -5.23 10.03
CA ASN A 166 6.02 -3.90 9.48
C ASN A 166 6.64 -2.94 10.50
N HIS A 167 6.29 -3.08 11.79
CA HIS A 167 6.90 -2.26 12.83
C HIS A 167 8.38 -2.57 13.04
N HIS A 168 8.78 -3.84 12.85
CA HIS A 168 10.17 -4.27 12.88
C HIS A 168 10.91 -3.82 11.62
N TYR A 169 10.31 -3.98 10.44
CA TYR A 169 10.93 -3.54 9.18
C TYR A 169 11.24 -2.04 9.18
N ALA A 170 10.36 -1.22 9.75
CA ALA A 170 10.58 0.21 9.86
C ALA A 170 11.83 0.59 10.70
N LEU A 171 12.31 -0.27 11.61
CA LEU A 171 13.54 -0.02 12.37
C LEU A 171 14.79 -0.03 11.49
N HIS A 172 14.73 -0.66 10.31
CA HIS A 172 15.85 -0.75 9.37
C HIS A 172 15.89 0.41 8.37
N ILE A 173 14.81 1.19 8.27
CA ILE A 173 14.69 2.34 7.34
C ILE A 173 15.85 3.34 7.47
N PRO A 174 16.32 3.75 8.67
CA PRO A 174 17.48 4.63 8.81
C PRO A 174 18.75 4.09 8.13
N GLN A 175 18.96 2.78 8.19
CA GLN A 175 20.12 2.14 7.60
C GLN A 175 19.96 2.02 6.08
N GLN A 176 18.76 1.66 5.62
CA GLN A 176 18.42 1.62 4.19
C GLN A 176 18.56 3.00 3.53
N LEU A 177 18.09 4.07 4.18
CA LEU A 177 18.24 5.45 3.69
C LEU A 177 19.71 5.85 3.50
N LYS A 178 20.60 5.41 4.40
CA LYS A 178 22.04 5.70 4.30
C LYS A 178 22.72 4.91 3.18
N LEU A 179 22.28 3.67 2.94
CA LEU A 179 22.93 2.77 2.00
C LEU A 179 22.43 2.96 0.57
N TRP A 180 21.13 3.15 0.39
CA TRP A 180 20.47 3.19 -0.91
C TRP A 180 20.04 4.60 -1.32
N GLY A 181 20.00 5.54 -0.38
CA GLY A 181 19.44 6.87 -0.62
C GLY A 181 17.90 6.86 -0.58
N PRO A 182 17.22 7.65 -1.42
CA PRO A 182 15.75 7.76 -1.42
C PRO A 182 15.05 6.41 -1.62
N LEU A 183 14.26 5.98 -0.63
CA LEU A 183 13.57 4.69 -0.68
C LEU A 183 12.45 4.67 -1.72
N PHE A 184 11.84 5.82 -2.01
CA PHE A 184 10.81 5.94 -3.04
C PHE A 184 11.29 5.44 -4.42
N GLY A 185 12.58 5.61 -4.74
CA GLY A 185 13.15 5.15 -6.00
C GLY A 185 13.59 3.68 -6.02
N VAL A 186 13.61 3.02 -4.85
CA VAL A 186 14.00 1.61 -4.67
C VAL A 186 12.77 0.72 -4.43
N ALA A 187 11.61 1.34 -4.17
CA ALA A 187 10.36 0.64 -3.95
C ALA A 187 9.92 -0.16 -5.18
N GLU A 188 9.22 -1.26 -4.93
CA GLU A 188 8.81 -2.23 -5.96
C GLU A 188 7.72 -1.69 -6.91
N PHE A 189 7.18 -0.49 -6.66
CA PHE A 189 6.09 0.11 -7.47
C PHE A 189 6.36 0.09 -8.97
N SER A 190 7.58 0.41 -9.39
CA SER A 190 7.95 0.37 -10.81
C SER A 190 7.97 -1.06 -11.38
N GLY A 191 8.31 -2.04 -10.55
CA GLY A 191 8.26 -3.46 -10.88
C GLY A 191 6.83 -3.98 -11.00
N GLU A 192 5.97 -3.66 -10.04
CA GLU A 192 4.55 -4.04 -10.05
C GLU A 192 3.82 -3.49 -11.28
N GLY A 193 4.03 -2.20 -11.60
CA GLY A 193 3.46 -1.59 -12.79
C GLY A 193 3.92 -2.28 -14.08
N LEU A 194 5.22 -2.62 -14.16
CA LEU A 194 5.75 -3.39 -15.27
C LEU A 194 5.11 -4.78 -15.37
N ILE A 195 4.95 -5.49 -14.25
CA ILE A 195 4.30 -6.80 -14.19
C ILE A 195 2.85 -6.69 -14.69
N GLY A 196 2.09 -5.70 -14.25
CA GLY A 196 0.70 -5.48 -14.71
C GLY A 196 0.62 -5.23 -16.22
N ILE A 197 1.55 -4.46 -16.79
CA ILE A 197 1.64 -4.27 -18.24
C ILE A 197 2.00 -5.59 -18.94
N LEU A 198 2.88 -6.40 -18.34
CA LEU A 198 3.30 -7.67 -18.91
C LEU A 198 2.18 -8.71 -18.91
N GLN A 199 1.38 -8.78 -17.85
CA GLN A 199 0.21 -9.66 -17.74
C GLN A 199 -0.85 -9.37 -18.81
N LYS A 200 -0.95 -8.13 -19.29
CA LYS A 200 -1.88 -7.72 -20.36
C LYS A 200 -1.42 -8.12 -21.76
N ASN A 201 -0.30 -8.83 -21.91
CA ASN A 201 0.14 -9.32 -23.22
C ASN A 201 -0.67 -10.55 -23.63
N PRO A 202 -1.28 -10.55 -24.82
CA PRO A 202 -1.93 -11.76 -25.34
C PRO A 202 -0.85 -12.81 -25.61
N THR A 203 -0.93 -13.93 -24.89
CA THR A 203 0.02 -15.05 -24.99
C THR A 203 -0.23 -15.91 -26.23
N ASN A 204 -1.39 -15.78 -26.89
CA ASN A 204 -1.78 -16.42 -28.16
C ASN A 204 -1.37 -17.91 -28.28
N ASN A 205 -1.32 -18.63 -27.16
CA ASN A 205 -0.83 -20.01 -27.05
C ASN A 205 0.58 -20.26 -27.65
N ARG A 206 1.41 -19.22 -27.81
CA ARG A 206 2.77 -19.32 -28.34
C ARG A 206 3.81 -19.24 -27.24
N ILE A 207 3.78 -20.21 -26.33
CA ILE A 207 4.58 -20.22 -25.10
C ILE A 207 6.09 -20.05 -25.38
N SER A 208 6.60 -20.64 -26.46
CA SER A 208 8.00 -20.50 -26.89
C SER A 208 8.41 -19.08 -27.32
N GLU A 209 7.45 -18.25 -27.74
CA GLU A 209 7.67 -16.87 -28.24
C GLU A 209 7.35 -15.80 -27.19
N ILE A 210 6.77 -16.18 -26.03
CA ILE A 210 6.38 -15.24 -24.96
C ILE A 210 7.61 -14.49 -24.44
N HIS A 211 8.69 -15.19 -24.11
CA HIS A 211 9.88 -14.58 -23.51
C HIS A 211 10.50 -13.50 -24.40
N SER A 212 10.64 -13.76 -25.71
CA SER A 212 11.22 -12.79 -26.65
C SER A 212 10.30 -11.59 -26.88
N THR A 213 8.98 -11.82 -26.89
CA THR A 213 7.96 -10.77 -27.03
C THR A 213 7.91 -9.86 -25.81
N LEU A 214 7.87 -10.45 -24.60
CA LEU A 214 7.90 -9.71 -23.34
C LEU A 214 9.19 -8.89 -23.23
N MET A 215 10.36 -9.49 -23.47
CA MET A 215 11.64 -8.78 -23.38
C MET A 215 11.73 -7.61 -24.36
N ARG A 216 11.22 -7.76 -25.59
CA ARG A 216 11.19 -6.66 -26.56
C ARG A 216 10.28 -5.51 -26.08
N ARG A 217 9.15 -5.84 -25.46
CA ARG A 217 8.20 -4.87 -24.94
C ARG A 217 8.72 -4.14 -23.69
N VAL A 218 9.31 -4.87 -22.73
CA VAL A 218 9.97 -4.29 -21.55
C VAL A 218 11.05 -3.30 -21.98
N ASN A 219 11.96 -3.73 -22.87
CA ASN A 219 13.05 -2.89 -23.35
C ASN A 219 12.54 -1.66 -24.12
N GLY A 220 11.45 -1.81 -24.88
CA GLY A 220 10.79 -0.70 -25.57
C GLY A 220 10.18 0.32 -24.60
N LEU A 221 9.47 -0.16 -23.58
CA LEU A 221 8.86 0.67 -22.54
C LEU A 221 9.91 1.39 -21.70
N GLN A 222 10.95 0.68 -21.25
CA GLN A 222 12.06 1.28 -20.50
C GLN A 222 12.74 2.40 -21.28
N LYS A 223 12.98 2.21 -22.60
CA LYS A 223 13.53 3.26 -23.46
C LYS A 223 12.60 4.45 -23.61
N LEU A 224 11.30 4.21 -23.72
CA LEU A 224 10.29 5.27 -23.87
C LEU A 224 10.15 6.09 -22.58
N ILE A 225 10.13 5.43 -21.42
CA ILE A 225 10.12 6.06 -20.10
C ILE A 225 11.41 6.86 -19.86
N ALA A 226 12.57 6.31 -20.22
CA ALA A 226 13.85 7.01 -20.11
C ALA A 226 13.97 8.24 -21.04
N GLY A 227 13.35 8.18 -22.23
CA GLY A 227 13.35 9.27 -23.21
C GLY A 227 12.29 10.34 -22.95
N HIS A 228 11.19 9.98 -22.27
CA HIS A 228 10.07 10.87 -21.96
C HIS A 228 9.55 10.59 -20.55
N PRO A 229 10.06 11.29 -19.51
CA PRO A 229 9.68 11.07 -18.12
C PRO A 229 8.16 11.23 -17.85
N GLN A 230 7.47 12.06 -18.64
CA GLN A 230 6.01 12.25 -18.58
C GLN A 230 5.21 11.07 -19.14
N ALA A 231 5.83 10.12 -19.85
CA ALA A 231 5.15 8.95 -20.38
C ALA A 231 4.71 7.97 -19.29
N ASN A 232 5.32 8.04 -18.10
CA ASN A 232 4.94 7.19 -16.96
C ASN A 232 3.52 7.55 -16.46
N GLU A 233 3.19 8.85 -16.43
CA GLU A 233 1.85 9.34 -16.05
C GLU A 233 0.77 8.93 -17.07
N VAL A 234 1.11 8.88 -18.36
CA VAL A 234 0.19 8.45 -19.43
C VAL A 234 -0.03 6.94 -19.43
N LEU A 235 1.01 6.15 -19.13
CA LEU A 235 0.90 4.69 -19.03
C LEU A 235 0.10 4.27 -17.79
N GLU A 236 0.28 4.97 -16.67
CA GLU A 236 -0.51 4.77 -15.45
C GLU A 236 -1.98 5.22 -15.65
N GLY A 237 -2.23 6.36 -16.29
CA GLY A 237 -3.59 6.85 -16.59
C GLY A 237 -4.38 6.00 -17.60
N GLN A 238 -3.72 5.34 -18.56
CA GLN A 238 -4.38 4.39 -19.47
C GLN A 238 -4.79 3.07 -18.79
N THR A 239 -4.20 2.75 -17.64
CA THR A 239 -4.64 1.67 -16.76
C THR A 239 -5.94 2.03 -16.04
N GLU A 240 -6.11 3.30 -15.65
CA GLU A 240 -7.24 3.82 -14.88
C GLU A 240 -8.52 3.94 -15.73
N GLU A 241 -8.46 4.45 -16.97
CA GLU A 241 -9.64 4.61 -17.84
C GLU A 241 -10.28 3.28 -18.29
N LYS A 242 -9.55 2.16 -18.26
CA LYS A 242 -10.08 0.85 -18.71
C LYS A 242 -10.60 -0.04 -17.59
N GLU A 243 -10.23 0.21 -16.34
CA GLU A 243 -10.84 -0.50 -15.19
C GLU A 243 -12.27 0.00 -14.94
N GLU A 244 -12.56 1.29 -15.10
CA GLU A 244 -13.94 1.83 -15.05
C GLU A 244 -14.82 1.32 -16.22
N GLY A 245 -14.22 1.07 -17.39
CA GLY A 245 -14.92 0.54 -18.56
C GLY A 245 -15.35 -0.92 -18.45
N ASN A 246 -14.75 -1.71 -17.55
CA ASN A 246 -15.04 -3.14 -17.43
C ASN A 246 -16.11 -3.46 -16.37
N TYR A 247 -16.45 -2.51 -15.50
CA TYR A 247 -17.59 -2.63 -14.58
C TYR A 247 -18.94 -2.29 -15.24
N ASN A 248 -18.94 -1.45 -16.29
CA ASN A 248 -20.17 -1.05 -16.98
C ASN A 248 -20.68 -2.06 -18.04
N VAL A 249 -19.90 -3.08 -18.39
CA VAL A 249 -20.29 -4.08 -19.41
C VAL A 249 -20.88 -5.36 -18.78
N MET A 250 -20.70 -5.58 -17.47
CA MET A 250 -21.31 -6.73 -16.77
C MET A 250 -22.73 -6.49 -16.24
N GLU A 251 -23.33 -5.31 -16.45
CA GLU A 251 -24.71 -5.00 -16.04
C GLU A 251 -25.74 -4.94 -17.19
N MET A 252 -25.35 -5.30 -18.43
CA MET A 252 -26.26 -5.31 -19.59
C MET A 252 -26.35 -6.66 -20.31
N GLU A 253 -26.19 -7.78 -19.60
CA GLU A 253 -26.69 -9.08 -20.04
C GLU A 253 -27.47 -9.75 -18.89
N GLN A 254 -28.73 -9.32 -18.73
CA GLN A 254 -29.82 -10.11 -18.16
C GLN A 254 -30.79 -10.49 -19.27
#